data_AF-A0A4Q2KUR6-F1
#
_entry.id   AF-A0A4Q2KUR6-F1
#
_cell.length_a   1.000
_cell.length_b   1.000
_cell.length_c   1.000
_cell.angle_alpha   90.00
_cell.angle_beta   90.00
_cell.angle_gamma   90.00
#
_symmetry.space_group_name_H-M   'P 1'
#
loop_
_entity.id
_entity.type
_entity.pdbx_description
1 polymer ?
#
loop_
_entity_poly.entity_id
_entity_poly.type
_entity_poly.pdbx_seq_one_letter_code
_entity_poly.pdbx_strand_id
1 'polypeptide(L)'
;MTDCGCEKARAELEEYLHHELRREDAADIREHVENCLDCRAELRVGVAITEVVQRACRESAPEELRTIVLTRIRDIQSGHGVLVD
;
A
#
# COMPACT_ATOMS: atom_id res chain seq x y z
N MET A 1 -22.37 18.02 15.78
CA MET A 1 -21.50 16.84 15.98
C MET A 1 -20.36 17.03 15.03
N THR A 2 -19.15 17.28 15.56
CA THR A 2 -17.97 17.52 14.75
C THR A 2 -17.69 16.25 13.97
N ASP A 3 -17.72 16.34 12.64
CA ASP A 3 -17.29 15.26 11.76
C ASP A 3 -15.84 14.91 12.09
N CYS A 4 -15.58 13.71 12.60
CA CYS A 4 -14.24 13.23 12.93
C CYS A 4 -13.41 12.91 11.69
N GLY A 5 -13.97 13.00 10.48
CA GLY A 5 -13.34 12.55 9.24
C GLY A 5 -13.42 11.03 9.06
N CYS A 6 -14.18 10.34 9.92
CA CYS A 6 -14.26 8.89 9.94
C CYS A 6 -14.94 8.31 8.68
N GLU A 7 -15.87 9.04 8.06
CA GLU A 7 -16.55 8.62 6.83
C GLU A 7 -15.55 8.56 5.65
N LYS A 8 -14.82 9.66 5.40
CA LYS A 8 -13.73 9.69 4.41
C LYS A 8 -12.69 8.62 4.72
N ALA A 9 -12.27 8.53 5.99
CA ALA A 9 -11.22 7.60 6.39
C ALA A 9 -11.58 6.14 6.12
N ARG A 10 -12.84 5.74 6.33
CA ARG A 10 -13.32 4.39 6.03
C ARG A 10 -13.52 4.16 4.53
N ALA A 11 -13.96 5.18 3.80
CA ALA A 11 -14.18 5.10 2.37
C ALA A 11 -12.87 4.87 1.59
N GLU A 12 -11.76 5.41 2.08
CA GLU A 12 -10.44 5.35 1.42
C GLU A 12 -9.46 4.37 2.10
N LEU A 13 -9.91 3.61 3.11
CA LEU A 13 -9.03 2.79 3.94
C LEU A 13 -8.40 1.63 3.17
N GLU A 14 -9.11 1.08 2.19
CA GLU A 14 -8.64 -0.04 1.38
C GLU A 14 -7.54 0.41 0.42
N GLU A 15 -7.75 1.54 -0.27
CA GLU A 15 -6.75 2.18 -1.12
C GLU A 15 -5.52 2.60 -0.30
N TYR A 16 -5.72 3.05 0.94
CA TYR A 16 -4.62 3.32 1.87
C TYR A 16 -3.81 2.06 2.19
N LEU A 17 -4.48 0.94 2.49
CA LEU A 17 -3.85 -0.36 2.81
C LEU A 17 -3.00 -0.89 1.65
N HIS A 18 -3.44 -0.69 0.41
CA HIS A 18 -2.75 -1.16 -0.80
C HIS A 18 -1.77 -0.14 -1.40
N HIS A 19 -1.56 0.99 -0.73
CA HIS A 19 -0.69 2.08 -1.20
C HIS A 19 -1.11 2.70 -2.55
N GLU A 20 -2.42 2.78 -2.78
CA GLU A 20 -3.03 3.28 -4.03
C GLU A 20 -3.49 4.74 -3.93
N LEU A 21 -3.35 5.37 -2.76
CA LEU A 21 -3.65 6.77 -2.55
C LEU A 21 -2.50 7.70 -2.97
N ARG A 22 -2.86 8.94 -3.30
CA ARG A 22 -1.89 10.03 -3.42
C ARG A 22 -1.24 10.29 -2.07
N ARG A 23 -0.06 10.93 -2.10
CA ARG A 23 0.75 11.15 -0.91
C ARG A 23 0.02 11.98 0.15
N GLU A 24 -0.72 12.99 -0.29
CA GLU A 24 -1.53 13.86 0.55
C GLU A 24 -2.68 13.10 1.22
N ASP A 25 -3.48 12.36 0.46
CA ASP A 25 -4.60 11.58 0.99
C ASP A 25 -4.11 10.49 1.95
N ALA A 26 -3.01 9.82 1.61
CA ALA A 26 -2.38 8.85 2.49
C ALA A 26 -1.80 9.48 3.78
N ALA A 27 -1.48 10.78 3.79
CA ALA A 27 -1.06 11.47 5.02
C ALA A 27 -2.27 11.75 5.91
N ASP A 28 -3.38 12.22 5.33
CA ASP A 28 -4.63 12.50 6.05
C ASP A 28 -5.18 11.23 6.73
N ILE A 29 -5.24 10.11 6.00
CA ILE A 29 -5.71 8.83 6.54
C ILE A 29 -4.82 8.36 7.69
N ARG A 30 -3.49 8.50 7.54
CA ARG A 30 -2.51 8.11 8.57
C ARG A 30 -2.70 8.91 9.85
N GLU A 31 -2.81 10.24 9.74
CA GLU A 31 -3.08 11.10 10.88
C GLU A 31 -4.41 10.71 11.56
N HIS A 32 -5.44 10.42 10.77
CA HIS A 32 -6.74 10.03 11.31
C HIS A 32 -6.69 8.69 12.07
N VAL A 33 -6.13 7.62 11.47
CA VAL A 33 -6.07 6.29 12.12
C VAL A 33 -5.15 6.26 13.33
N GLU A 34 -4.17 7.17 13.42
CA GLU A 34 -3.35 7.33 14.64
C GLU A 34 -4.16 7.87 15.82
N ASN A 35 -5.12 8.74 15.54
CA ASN A 35 -5.89 9.48 16.56
C ASN A 35 -7.33 8.96 16.77
N CYS A 36 -7.83 8.07 15.90
CA CYS A 36 -9.18 7.52 15.96
C CYS A 36 -9.18 6.03 16.33
N LEU A 37 -9.77 5.68 17.48
CA LEU A 37 -9.82 4.29 17.96
C LEU A 37 -10.54 3.35 16.99
N ASP A 38 -11.67 3.80 16.42
CA ASP A 38 -12.51 2.99 15.55
C ASP A 38 -11.82 2.73 14.21
N CYS A 39 -11.31 3.77 13.55
CA CYS A 39 -10.60 3.61 12.28
C CYS A 39 -9.27 2.86 12.43
N ARG A 40 -8.62 2.95 13.60
CA ARG A 40 -7.48 2.08 13.93
C ARG A 40 -7.87 0.61 14.06
N ALA A 41 -9.06 0.32 14.59
CA ALA A 41 -9.56 -1.05 14.67
C ALA A 41 -9.86 -1.61 13.27
N GLU A 42 -10.51 -0.82 12.41
CA GLU A 42 -10.77 -1.19 11.01
C GLU A 42 -9.45 -1.45 10.25
N LEU A 43 -8.45 -0.56 10.40
CA LEU A 43 -7.14 -0.74 9.79
C LEU A 43 -6.50 -2.07 10.20
N ARG A 44 -6.58 -2.44 11.49
CA ARG A 44 -6.05 -3.72 11.98
C ARG A 44 -6.75 -4.93 11.36
N VAL A 45 -8.06 -4.84 11.13
CA VAL A 45 -8.81 -5.90 10.46
C VAL A 45 -8.31 -6.07 9.02
N GLY A 46 -8.17 -4.97 8.27
CA GLY A 46 -7.64 -4.99 6.92
C GLY A 46 -6.22 -5.57 6.83
N VAL A 47 -5.32 -5.15 7.72
CA VAL A 47 -3.96 -5.74 7.81
C VAL A 47 -4.02 -7.24 8.08
N ALA A 48 -4.83 -7.70 9.04
CA ALA A 48 -4.92 -9.12 9.38
C ALA A 48 -5.45 -9.96 8.21
N ILE A 49 -6.42 -9.44 7.45
CA ILE A 49 -6.92 -10.11 6.24
C ILE A 49 -5.81 -10.21 5.19
N THR A 50 -5.11 -9.12 4.92
CA THR A 50 -4.01 -9.07 3.95
C THR A 50 -2.90 -10.06 4.31
N GLU A 51 -2.51 -10.13 5.58
CA GLU A 51 -1.51 -11.10 6.07
C GLU A 51 -1.97 -12.55 5.88
N VAL A 52 -3.25 -12.85 6.15
CA VAL A 52 -3.82 -14.19 5.95
C VAL A 52 -3.81 -14.58 4.47
N VAL A 53 -4.21 -13.67 3.59
CA VAL A 53 -4.19 -13.89 2.14
C VAL A 53 -2.78 -14.12 1.64
N GLN A 54 -1.82 -13.29 2.05
CA GLN A 54 -0.41 -13.44 1.70
C GLN A 54 0.17 -14.78 2.17
N ARG A 55 -0.20 -15.24 3.38
CA ARG A 55 0.23 -16.55 3.89
C ARG A 55 -0.38 -17.72 3.11
N ALA A 56 -1.62 -17.57 2.65
CA ALA A 56 -2.33 -18.59 1.88
C ALA A 56 -1.82 -18.68 0.43
N CYS A 57 -1.42 -17.55 -0.15
CA CYS A 57 -0.81 -17.48 -1.47
C CYS A 57 0.60 -18.06 -1.45
N ARG A 58 0.83 -19.15 -2.19
CA ARG A 58 2.15 -19.82 -2.31
C ARG A 58 2.78 -19.62 -3.68
N GLU A 59 2.14 -18.83 -4.54
CA GLU A 59 2.64 -18.54 -5.87
C GLU A 59 3.89 -17.66 -5.75
N SER A 60 4.97 -18.09 -6.38
CA SER A 60 6.19 -17.31 -6.47
C SER A 60 6.31 -16.75 -7.88
N ALA A 61 6.70 -15.49 -7.99
CA ALA A 61 6.99 -14.90 -9.29
C ALA A 61 8.07 -15.76 -10.01
N PRO A 62 7.94 -15.99 -11.33
CA PRO A 62 8.98 -16.66 -12.11
C PRO A 62 10.35 -16.03 -11.89
N GLU A 63 11.39 -16.85 -11.70
CA GLU A 63 12.76 -16.40 -11.41
C GLU A 63 13.29 -15.46 -12.49
N GLU A 64 13.00 -15.77 -13.75
CA GLU A 64 13.37 -14.97 -14.91
C GLU A 64 12.77 -13.55 -14.82
N LEU A 65 11.47 -13.44 -14.54
CA LEU A 65 10.80 -12.14 -14.37
C LEU A 65 11.40 -11.35 -13.21
N ARG A 66 11.67 -12.00 -12.08
CA ARG A 66 12.34 -11.35 -10.94
C ARG A 66 13.71 -10.80 -11.33
N THR A 67 14.49 -11.56 -12.08
CA THR A 67 15.81 -11.16 -12.56
C THR A 67 15.74 -9.96 -13.50
N ILE A 68 14.79 -9.97 -14.44
CA ILE A 68 14.53 -8.87 -15.38
C ILE A 68 14.18 -7.59 -14.61
N VAL A 69 13.21 -7.65 -13.69
CA VAL A 69 12.77 -6.48 -12.91
C VAL A 69 13.91 -5.89 -12.09
N LEU A 70 14.66 -6.73 -11.36
CA LEU A 70 15.76 -6.26 -10.51
C LEU A 70 16.92 -5.68 -11.33
N THR A 71 17.22 -6.25 -12.50
CA THR A 71 18.23 -5.70 -13.41
C THR A 71 17.80 -4.32 -13.88
N ARG A 72 16.55 -4.18 -14.34
CA ARG A 72 16.03 -2.89 -14.82
C ARG A 72 16.05 -1.81 -13.74
N ILE A 73 15.69 -2.15 -12.51
CA ILE A 73 15.78 -1.22 -11.36
C ILE A 73 17.22 -0.73 -11.16
N ARG A 74 18.21 -1.64 -11.19
CA ARG A 74 19.63 -1.29 -11.02
C ARG A 74 20.16 -0.42 -12.15
N ASP A 75 19.75 -0.69 -13.39
CA ASP A 75 20.17 0.11 -14.56
C ASP A 75 19.67 1.56 -14.44
N ILE A 76 18.40 1.73 -14.04
CA ILE A 76 17.80 3.05 -13.78
C ILE A 76 18.55 3.77 -12.65
N GLN A 77 18.80 3.07 -11.54
CA GLN A 77 19.49 3.62 -10.37
C GLN A 77 20.95 3.99 -10.67
N SER A 78 21.62 3.27 -11.57
CA SER A 78 23.01 3.54 -11.96
C SER A 78 23.15 4.65 -13.01
N GLY A 79 22.05 5.25 -13.46
CA GLY A 79 22.05 6.28 -14.51
C GLY A 79 22.33 5.73 -15.92
N HIS A 80 22.28 4.40 -16.09
CA HIS A 80 22.46 3.72 -17.38
C HIS A 80 21.14 3.37 -18.07
N GLY A 81 20.00 3.71 -17.45
CA GLY A 81 18.67 3.40 -17.97
C GLY A 81 18.30 4.26 -19.19
N VAL A 82 18.46 3.72 -20.39
CA VAL A 82 17.69 4.19 -21.55
C VAL A 82 16.23 3.77 -21.31
N LEU A 83 15.30 4.73 -21.24
CA LEU A 83 13.87 4.45 -21.31
C LEU A 83 13.60 3.95 -22.74
N VAL A 84 13.34 2.65 -22.88
CA VAL A 84 12.78 2.13 -24.12
C VAL A 84 11.27 2.21 -23.90
N ASP A 85 10.66 3.21 -24.54
CA ASP A 85 9.21 3.34 -24.65
C ASP A 85 8.59 2.17 -25.44
#